data_AF-R7UZA0-F1
#
_entry.id   AF-R7UZA0-F1
#
_cell.length_a   1.000
_cell.length_b   1.000
_cell.length_c   1.000
_cell.angle_alpha   90.00
_cell.angle_beta   90.00
_cell.angle_gamma   90.00
#
_symmetry.space_group_name_H-M   'P 1'
#
loop_
_entity.id
_entity.type
_entity.pdbx_description
1 polymer ?
#
loop_
_entity_poly.entity_id
_entity_poly.type
_entity_poly.pdbx_seq_one_letter_code
_entity_poly.pdbx_strand_id
1 'polypeptide(L)'
;MLREQYDKENLFFTTLHPFVLFYSKFDGFDLCIDASAYGSDARCVRRSCCPNAEVRHFIQGADIHFFIYSTEQLNCADEVTIPFDFHYQRWSVCTTLKRSYLC
;
A
#
# COMPACT_ATOMS: atom_id res chain seq x y z
N MET A 1 -12.61 4.29 2.04
CA MET A 1 -13.66 3.26 2.10
C MET A 1 -13.29 2.25 3.18
N LEU A 2 -14.25 1.59 3.87
CA LEU A 2 -13.89 0.47 4.74
C LEU A 2 -13.49 -0.74 3.89
N ARG A 3 -12.47 -1.49 4.31
CA ARG A 3 -11.98 -2.66 3.58
C ARG A 3 -13.06 -3.70 3.33
N GLU A 4 -13.92 -3.96 4.30
CA GLU A 4 -15.04 -4.90 4.14
C GLU A 4 -16.04 -4.49 3.05
N GLN A 5 -16.25 -3.18 2.87
CA GLN A 5 -17.14 -2.67 1.82
C GLN A 5 -16.48 -2.87 0.46
N TYR A 6 -15.19 -2.53 0.36
CA TYR A 6 -14.40 -2.74 -0.84
C TYR A 6 -14.36 -4.20 -1.29
N ASP A 7 -14.13 -5.13 -0.35
CA ASP A 7 -14.06 -6.57 -0.63
C ASP A 7 -15.41 -7.12 -1.13
N LYS A 8 -16.55 -6.61 -0.62
CA LYS A 8 -17.89 -6.98 -1.10
C LYS A 8 -18.16 -6.48 -2.51
N GLU A 9 -17.67 -5.30 -2.85
CA GLU A 9 -17.80 -4.71 -4.19
C GLU A 9 -16.88 -5.39 -5.20
N ASN A 10 -15.75 -5.93 -4.73
CA ASN A 10 -14.67 -6.48 -5.56
C ASN A 10 -14.48 -8.00 -5.40
N LEU A 11 -15.56 -8.74 -5.10
CA LEU A 11 -15.59 -10.20 -4.87
C LEU A 11 -14.88 -11.05 -5.94
N PHE A 12 -14.69 -10.51 -7.15
CA PHE A 12 -14.08 -11.21 -8.30
C PHE A 12 -12.61 -10.86 -8.57
N PHE A 13 -12.07 -9.79 -7.96
CA PHE A 13 -10.66 -9.41 -8.15
C PHE A 13 -9.77 -10.25 -7.24
N THR A 14 -9.30 -11.38 -7.77
CA THR A 14 -8.56 -12.39 -6.99
C THR A 14 -7.05 -12.29 -7.09
N THR A 15 -6.49 -11.29 -7.79
CA THR A 15 -5.10 -11.41 -8.24
C THR A 15 -4.23 -10.18 -8.00
N LEU A 16 -4.69 -8.96 -8.25
CA LEU A 16 -3.97 -7.72 -7.95
C LEU A 16 -4.99 -6.61 -7.74
N HIS A 17 -4.77 -5.70 -6.77
CA HIS A 17 -5.54 -4.46 -6.65
C HIS A 17 -4.64 -3.29 -7.08
N PRO A 18 -4.53 -2.99 -8.39
CA PRO A 18 -3.66 -1.93 -8.87
C PRO A 18 -4.16 -0.59 -8.34
N PHE A 19 -3.23 0.28 -7.93
CA PHE A 19 -3.52 1.63 -7.44
C PHE A 19 -4.41 1.71 -6.18
N VAL A 20 -4.67 0.58 -5.53
CA VAL A 20 -5.38 0.51 -4.25
C VAL A 20 -4.37 0.33 -3.14
N LEU A 21 -4.53 1.06 -2.04
CA LEU A 21 -3.73 0.92 -0.82
C LEU A 21 -4.62 0.47 0.33
N PHE A 22 -4.22 -0.59 1.02
CA PHE A 22 -4.84 -1.03 2.27
C PHE A 22 -4.13 -0.42 3.47
N TYR A 23 -4.88 0.11 4.43
CA TYR A 23 -4.34 0.85 5.58
C TYR A 23 -5.09 0.50 6.86
N SER A 24 -4.41 -0.16 7.80
CA SER A 24 -4.98 -0.63 9.08
C SER A 24 -4.47 0.12 10.31
N LYS A 25 -3.63 1.14 10.12
CA LYS A 25 -3.03 1.95 11.20
C LYS A 25 -3.92 3.15 11.60
N PHE A 26 -5.24 3.07 11.41
CA PHE A 26 -6.19 4.13 11.77
C PHE A 26 -7.17 3.64 12.83
N ASP A 27 -6.88 3.82 14.12
CA ASP A 27 -7.78 3.54 15.25
C ASP A 27 -8.54 2.19 15.18
N GLY A 28 -7.90 1.13 14.66
CA GLY A 28 -8.50 -0.20 14.51
C GLY A 28 -9.44 -0.35 13.31
N PHE A 29 -9.56 0.67 12.46
CA PHE A 29 -10.27 0.60 11.19
C PHE A 29 -9.34 0.14 10.06
N ASP A 30 -9.81 -0.85 9.32
CA ASP A 30 -9.21 -1.25 8.04
C ASP A 30 -9.79 -0.40 6.91
N LEU A 31 -8.95 0.48 6.38
CA LEU A 31 -9.28 1.38 5.29
C LEU A 31 -8.73 0.86 3.96
N CYS A 32 -9.46 1.19 2.91
CA CYS A 32 -9.07 1.02 1.52
C CYS A 32 -9.10 2.39 0.83
N ILE A 33 -7.98 2.73 0.19
CA ILE A 33 -7.78 3.96 -0.57
C ILE A 33 -7.66 3.55 -2.04
N ASP A 34 -8.70 3.80 -2.81
CA ASP A 34 -8.73 3.52 -4.23
C ASP A 34 -8.31 4.77 -5.02
N ALA A 35 -7.12 4.71 -5.62
CA ALA A 35 -6.56 5.77 -6.45
C ALA A 35 -6.63 5.46 -7.96
N SER A 36 -7.49 4.50 -8.38
CA SER A 36 -7.65 4.08 -9.78
C SER A 36 -8.28 5.18 -10.66
N ALA A 37 -9.27 5.90 -10.12
CA ALA A 37 -9.97 6.97 -10.85
C ALA A 37 -9.36 8.36 -10.60
N TYR A 38 -9.00 8.67 -9.36
CA TYR A 38 -8.50 9.99 -8.93
C TYR A 38 -7.29 9.81 -8.01
N GLY A 39 -6.09 9.69 -8.61
CA GLY A 39 -4.84 9.46 -7.88
C GLY A 39 -3.71 10.39 -8.32
N SER A 40 -2.74 10.61 -7.42
CA SER A 40 -1.47 11.29 -7.74
C SER A 40 -0.42 10.28 -8.22
N ASP A 41 0.82 10.75 -8.44
CA ASP A 41 1.97 9.87 -8.74
C ASP A 41 2.25 8.86 -7.62
N ALA A 42 1.78 9.13 -6.40
CA ALA A 42 1.89 8.22 -5.27
C ALA A 42 1.22 6.86 -5.54
N ARG A 43 0.24 6.77 -6.45
CA ARG A 43 -0.39 5.49 -6.83
C ARG A 43 0.59 4.49 -7.44
N CYS A 44 1.70 4.99 -8.00
CA CYS A 44 2.73 4.19 -8.65
C CYS A 44 3.76 3.62 -7.67
N VAL A 45 3.68 3.94 -6.37
CA VAL A 45 4.60 3.42 -5.37
C VAL A 45 4.54 1.89 -5.31
N ARG A 46 5.71 1.25 -5.37
CA ARG A 46 5.81 -0.21 -5.33
C ARG A 46 5.93 -0.72 -3.90
N ARG A 47 5.55 -1.99 -3.73
CA ARG A 47 5.69 -2.70 -2.46
C ARG A 47 7.03 -3.41 -2.41
N SER A 48 7.69 -3.37 -1.26
CA SER A 48 8.98 -4.01 -1.00
C SER A 48 8.94 -4.77 0.33
N CYS A 49 9.76 -5.82 0.44
CA CYS A 49 10.03 -6.50 1.71
C CYS A 49 11.05 -5.74 2.58
N CYS A 50 11.85 -4.88 1.95
CA CYS A 50 12.77 -3.93 2.58
C CYS A 50 12.41 -2.51 2.12
N PRO A 51 11.32 -1.93 2.64
CA PRO A 51 10.86 -0.60 2.23
C PRO A 51 11.71 0.51 2.86
N ASN A 52 11.80 1.64 2.16
CA ASN A 52 12.48 2.87 2.61
C ASN A 52 11.51 4.02 2.92
N ALA A 53 10.21 3.75 2.80
CA ALA A 53 9.15 4.67 3.15
C ALA A 53 7.94 3.95 3.77
N GLU A 54 7.11 4.70 4.47
CA GLU A 54 5.85 4.23 5.03
C GLU A 54 4.72 5.22 4.78
N VAL A 55 3.49 4.70 4.79
CA VAL A 55 2.30 5.55 4.73
C VAL A 55 1.94 6.01 6.14
N ARG A 56 1.71 7.31 6.29
CA ARG A 56 1.12 7.91 7.50
C ARG A 56 -0.12 8.70 7.13
N HIS A 57 -1.02 8.86 8.09
CA HIS A 57 -2.22 9.67 7.93
C HIS A 57 -2.08 10.98 8.69
N PHE A 58 -2.79 12.01 8.21
CA PHE A 58 -2.97 13.28 8.88
C PHE A 58 -4.44 13.69 8.77
N ILE A 59 -5.03 14.12 9.87
CA ILE A 59 -6.43 14.54 9.92
C ILE A 59 -6.48 16.06 9.83
N GLN A 60 -7.19 16.58 8.83
CA GLN A 60 -7.45 18.00 8.67
C GLN A 60 -8.95 18.24 8.62
N GLY A 61 -9.52 18.72 9.74
CA GLY A 61 -10.97 18.89 9.85
C GLY A 61 -11.69 17.55 9.80
N ALA A 62 -12.53 17.36 8.78
CA ALA A 62 -13.25 16.10 8.53
C ALA A 62 -12.52 15.17 7.55
N ASP A 63 -11.42 15.63 6.96
CA ASP A 63 -10.71 14.90 5.91
C ASP A 63 -9.50 14.15 6.47
N ILE A 64 -9.30 12.92 5.97
CA ILE A 64 -8.12 12.11 6.23
C ILE A 64 -7.21 12.14 5.01
N HIS A 65 -5.97 12.59 5.21
CA HIS A 65 -4.95 12.66 4.19
C HIS A 65 -3.90 11.58 4.41
N PHE A 66 -3.44 10.97 3.32
CA PHE A 66 -2.39 9.95 3.35
C PHE A 66 -1.15 10.48 2.66
N PHE A 67 0.01 10.29 3.31
CA PHE A 67 1.30 10.73 2.83
C PHE A 67 2.31 9.60 2.93
N ILE A 68 3.24 9.56 1.98
CA ILE A 68 4.38 8.66 2.00
C ILE A 68 5.53 9.42 2.66
N TYR A 69 6.00 8.90 3.79
CA TYR A 69 7.13 9.44 4.53
C TYR A 69 8.32 8.51 4.39
N SER A 70 9.51 9.05 4.14
CA SER A 70 10.72 8.25 4.19
C SER A 70 11.01 7.79 5.62
N THR A 71 11.42 6.53 5.77
CA THR A 71 11.86 5.98 7.06
C THR A 71 13.38 6.09 7.24
N GLU A 72 14.08 6.40 6.15
CA GLU A 72 15.52 6.60 6.09
C GLU A 72 15.86 7.79 5.16
N GLN A 73 17.15 8.11 5.07
CA GLN A 73 17.64 9.13 4.14
C GLN A 73 17.66 8.55 2.71
N LEU A 74 17.03 9.26 1.78
CA LEU A 74 16.99 8.90 0.37
C LEU A 74 18.02 9.70 -0.43
N ASN A 75 18.69 9.04 -1.36
CA ASN A 75 19.54 9.68 -2.36
C ASN A 75 18.73 10.05 -3.60
N CYS A 76 19.33 10.85 -4.48
CA CYS A 76 18.75 11.12 -5.79
C CYS A 76 18.62 9.82 -6.59
N ALA A 77 17.46 9.66 -7.25
CA ALA A 77 17.08 8.47 -8.02
C ALA A 77 16.83 7.18 -7.19
N ASP A 78 16.90 7.23 -5.86
CA ASP A 78 16.44 6.11 -5.04
C ASP A 78 14.95 5.90 -5.24
N GLU A 79 14.56 4.66 -5.50
CA GLU A 79 13.17 4.31 -5.64
C GLU A 79 12.48 4.30 -4.28
N VAL A 80 11.39 5.05 -4.17
CA VAL A 80 10.54 5.04 -2.98
C VAL A 80 9.64 3.80 -3.01
N THR A 81 9.72 2.99 -1.96
CA THR A 81 8.90 1.77 -1.79
C THR A 81 8.29 1.70 -0.41
N ILE A 82 7.07 1.14 -0.33
CA ILE A 82 6.32 0.95 0.91
C ILE A 82 6.23 -0.54 1.28
N PRO A 83 5.96 -0.90 2.54
CA PRO A 83 5.71 -2.28 2.91
C PRO A 83 4.49 -2.86 2.17
N PHE A 84 4.45 -4.19 2.07
CA PHE A 84 3.25 -4.89 1.59
C PHE A 84 2.06 -4.64 2.53
N ASP A 85 0.95 -4.26 1.92
CA ASP A 85 -0.32 -3.89 2.55
C ASP A 85 -1.36 -5.02 2.50
N PHE A 86 -1.02 -6.17 1.92
CA PHE A 86 -1.87 -7.36 1.81
C PHE A 86 -1.09 -8.64 2.17
N HIS A 87 -1.82 -9.71 2.51
CA HIS A 87 -1.24 -11.03 2.80
C HIS A 87 -0.70 -11.69 1.52
N TYR A 88 0.50 -11.30 1.11
CA TYR A 88 1.18 -11.81 -0.08
C TYR A 88 1.58 -13.30 0.02
N GLN A 89 1.58 -13.89 1.22
CA GLN A 89 1.95 -15.30 1.46
C GLN A 89 1.05 -16.31 0.73
N ARG A 90 -0.15 -15.89 0.32
CA ARG A 90 -1.07 -16.73 -0.47
C ARG A 90 -0.72 -16.77 -1.96
N TRP A 91 0.27 -16.00 -2.41
CA TRP A 91 0.58 -15.78 -3.81
C TRP A 91 1.89 -16.47 -4.24
N SER A 92 1.77 -17.50 -5.07
CA SER A 92 2.87 -18.36 -5.54
C SER A 92 3.98 -17.62 -6.31
N VAL A 93 3.70 -16.41 -6.82
CA VAL A 93 4.67 -15.60 -7.59
C VAL A 93 5.63 -14.84 -6.68
N CYS A 94 5.24 -14.52 -5.44
CA CYS A 94 6.09 -13.77 -4.52
C CYS A 94 7.16 -14.64 -3.85
N THR A 95 6.95 -15.96 -3.80
CA THR A 95 7.92 -16.94 -3.30
C THR A 95 9.24 -16.90 -4.08
N THR A 96 9.22 -16.50 -5.36
CA THR A 96 10.42 -16.34 -6.18
C THR A 96 11.17 -15.04 -5.88
N LEU A 97 10.47 -13.95 -5.58
CA LEU A 97 11.08 -12.66 -5.23
C LEU A 97 11.73 -12.67 -3.84
N LYS A 98 11.15 -13.40 -2.87
CA LYS A 98 11.82 -13.69 -1.59
C LYS A 98 13.14 -14.47 -1.76
N ARG A 99 13.30 -15.24 -2.85
CA ARG A 99 14.53 -15.99 -3.12
C ARG A 99 15.64 -15.15 -3.74
N SER A 100 15.31 -14.01 -4.36
CA SER A 100 16.29 -13.13 -5.01
C SER A 100 16.68 -11.94 -4.14
N TYR A 101 15.79 -11.50 -3.25
CA TYR A 101 16.03 -10.45 -2.27
C TYR A 101 15.71 -11.05 -0.90
N LEU A 102 16.76 -11.43 -0.16
CA LEU A 102 16.62 -11.97 1.19
C LEU A 102 15.77 -11.01 2.06
N CYS A 103 14.56 -11.46 2.38
CA CYS A 103 14.13 -11.51 3.77
C CYS A 103 14.54 -12.86 4.33
#